data_AF-A0A8J9YE23-F1
#
_entry.id   AF-A0A8J9YE23-F1
#
_cell.length_a   1.000
_cell.length_b   1.000
_cell.length_c   1.000
_cell.angle_alpha   90.00
_cell.angle_beta   90.00
_cell.angle_gamma   90.00
#
_symmetry.space_group_name_H-M   'P 1'
#
loop_
_entity.id
_entity.type
_entity.pdbx_description
1 polymer ?
#
loop_
_entity_poly.entity_id
_entity_poly.type
_entity_poly.pdbx_seq_one_letter_code
_entity_poly.pdbx_strand_id
1 'polypeptide(L)'
;MCADPLKLIPIEKWEEIKSAFKCDLPRSLSVISVLETQEYINKFGLDYGFKVFCPFGDVNNGIVALNVKSTYYEVIIQSPKDDTTVLCEALRQTKLIDWTKNIEVPFAPQHIIACVKKIINEKNLKIDHITMTETFLLDTKSSPFDVSLPPASSFEVLSLEYTKLIDAKWPHRYPGSEWYIDLLIKAKLGYGLFVNGELAAWVFIKEMGALGHLYTLEDHRRKGYGELVLKLISNWLLEKNKYVFAFCVDGNKNAYNLYKKLGFKSVVNVEWCTFTKLD
;
A
#
# COMPACT_ATOMS: atom_id res chain seq x y z
N MET A 1 -10.73 4.45 35.01
CA MET A 1 -10.26 4.95 33.70
C MET A 1 -10.83 4.02 32.64
N CYS A 2 -11.61 4.53 31.69
CA CYS A 2 -12.16 3.69 30.61
C CYS A 2 -11.00 3.20 29.73
N ALA A 3 -10.99 1.92 29.35
CA ALA A 3 -9.98 1.38 28.46
C ALA A 3 -10.11 2.02 27.06
N ASP A 4 -9.00 2.21 26.34
CA ASP A 4 -9.02 2.81 25.00
C ASP A 4 -10.01 2.06 24.08
N PRO A 5 -10.85 2.75 23.29
CA PRO A 5 -11.83 2.08 22.42
C PRO A 5 -11.16 1.24 21.33
N LEU A 6 -9.95 1.57 20.88
CA LEU A 6 -9.23 0.77 19.91
C LEU A 6 -8.57 -0.42 20.60
N LYS A 7 -9.02 -1.63 20.27
CA LYS A 7 -8.50 -2.87 20.85
C LYS A 7 -7.53 -3.54 19.88
N LEU A 8 -6.31 -3.80 20.36
CA LEU A 8 -5.27 -4.46 19.58
C LEU A 8 -5.75 -5.85 19.15
N ILE A 9 -5.63 -6.15 17.86
CA ILE A 9 -5.95 -7.46 17.31
C ILE A 9 -4.63 -8.19 17.03
N PRO A 10 -4.37 -9.32 17.70
CA PRO A 10 -3.15 -10.09 17.50
C PRO A 10 -3.18 -10.75 16.11
N ILE A 11 -1.99 -11.05 15.56
CA ILE A 11 -1.82 -11.53 14.17
C ILE A 11 -2.62 -12.81 13.93
N GLU A 12 -2.73 -13.68 14.92
CA GLU A 12 -3.47 -14.95 14.84
C GLU A 12 -4.96 -14.75 14.54
N LYS A 13 -5.49 -13.55 14.80
CA LYS A 13 -6.89 -13.18 14.54
C LYS A 13 -7.09 -12.34 13.28
N TRP A 14 -6.03 -12.02 12.53
CA TRP A 14 -6.18 -11.21 11.32
C TRP A 14 -6.99 -11.90 10.21
N GLU A 15 -7.12 -13.23 10.24
CA GLU A 15 -8.02 -13.93 9.31
C GLU A 15 -9.50 -13.64 9.55
N GLU A 16 -9.89 -13.28 10.79
CA GLU A 16 -11.24 -12.81 11.10
C GLU A 16 -11.50 -11.46 10.42
N ILE A 17 -10.51 -10.55 10.47
CA ILE A 17 -10.57 -9.25 9.78
C ILE A 17 -10.66 -9.47 8.26
N LYS A 18 -9.72 -10.23 7.68
CA LYS A 18 -9.72 -10.53 6.24
C LYS A 18 -11.06 -11.12 5.79
N SER A 19 -11.64 -12.01 6.58
CA SER A 19 -12.94 -12.62 6.28
C SER A 19 -14.09 -11.62 6.34
N ALA A 20 -14.14 -10.75 7.36
CA ALA A 20 -15.15 -9.70 7.47
C ALA A 20 -15.08 -8.70 6.30
N PHE A 21 -13.88 -8.40 5.80
CA PHE A 21 -13.67 -7.46 4.70
C PHE A 21 -13.91 -8.05 3.30
N LYS A 22 -13.99 -9.39 3.14
CA LYS A 22 -14.26 -10.03 1.83
C LYS A 22 -15.61 -9.62 1.22
N CYS A 23 -16.61 -9.28 2.03
CA CYS A 23 -17.93 -8.88 1.54
C CYS A 23 -17.93 -7.53 0.81
N ASP A 24 -16.90 -6.71 1.03
CA ASP A 24 -16.77 -5.36 0.51
C ASP A 24 -15.69 -5.26 -0.59
N LEU A 25 -15.30 -6.39 -1.17
CA LEU A 25 -14.41 -6.40 -2.33
C LEU A 25 -15.13 -5.76 -3.55
N PRO A 26 -14.43 -4.97 -4.38
CA PRO A 26 -12.99 -4.67 -4.34
C PRO A 26 -12.59 -3.46 -3.48
N ARG A 27 -13.51 -2.79 -2.79
CA ARG A 27 -13.20 -1.60 -1.97
C ARG A 27 -12.27 -1.90 -0.80
N SER A 28 -12.43 -3.07 -0.20
CA SER A 28 -11.61 -3.56 0.91
C SER A 28 -10.28 -4.20 0.51
N LEU A 29 -9.94 -4.23 -0.79
CA LEU A 29 -8.78 -4.94 -1.32
C LEU A 29 -7.49 -4.63 -0.55
N SER A 30 -7.23 -3.35 -0.31
CA SER A 30 -6.01 -2.89 0.36
C SER A 30 -5.92 -3.35 1.82
N VAL A 31 -7.04 -3.60 2.51
CA VAL A 31 -7.05 -4.18 3.86
C VAL A 31 -6.59 -5.63 3.83
N ILE A 32 -7.16 -6.40 2.93
CA ILE A 32 -6.81 -7.82 2.81
C ILE A 32 -5.33 -7.94 2.44
N SER A 33 -4.90 -7.19 1.43
CA SER A 33 -3.52 -7.22 0.95
C SER A 33 -2.50 -6.69 1.96
N VAL A 34 -2.78 -5.62 2.71
CA VAL A 34 -1.84 -5.15 3.74
C VAL A 34 -1.66 -6.19 4.83
N LEU A 35 -2.74 -6.81 5.34
CA LEU A 35 -2.62 -7.83 6.38
C LEU A 35 -1.81 -9.04 5.90
N GLU A 36 -2.07 -9.52 4.68
CA GLU A 36 -1.30 -10.63 4.09
C GLU A 36 0.19 -10.28 3.88
N THR A 37 0.48 -9.06 3.42
CA THR A 37 1.87 -8.62 3.21
C THR A 37 2.60 -8.41 4.53
N GLN A 38 1.94 -7.89 5.56
CA GLN A 38 2.53 -7.76 6.90
C GLN A 38 2.78 -9.12 7.56
N GLU A 39 1.85 -10.08 7.42
CA GLU A 39 2.09 -11.48 7.84
C GLU A 39 3.31 -12.07 7.12
N TYR A 40 3.49 -11.77 5.83
CA TYR A 40 4.63 -12.20 5.05
C TYR A 40 5.95 -11.56 5.52
N ILE A 41 5.98 -10.24 5.72
CA ILE A 41 7.15 -9.51 6.23
C ILE A 41 7.57 -10.05 7.60
N ASN A 42 6.62 -10.35 8.49
CA ASN A 42 6.91 -10.88 9.82
C ASN A 42 7.53 -12.30 9.76
N LYS A 43 7.18 -13.12 8.77
CA LYS A 43 7.84 -14.43 8.55
C LYS A 43 9.32 -14.31 8.19
N PHE A 44 9.77 -13.15 7.71
CA PHE A 44 11.19 -12.84 7.49
C PHE A 44 11.89 -12.25 8.72
N GLY A 45 11.20 -12.14 9.86
CA GLY A 45 11.75 -11.52 11.08
C GLY A 45 11.92 -10.01 10.99
N LEU A 46 11.16 -9.35 10.11
CA LEU A 46 11.24 -7.92 9.82
C LEU A 46 10.10 -7.12 10.47
N ASP A 47 9.73 -7.45 11.71
CA ASP A 47 8.72 -6.71 12.46
C ASP A 47 9.23 -5.30 12.78
N TYR A 48 8.56 -4.29 12.25
CA TYR A 48 8.85 -2.87 12.49
C TYR A 48 7.75 -2.17 13.32
N GLY A 49 6.84 -2.94 13.93
CA GLY A 49 5.82 -2.43 14.84
C GLY A 49 4.49 -2.07 14.18
N PHE A 50 4.15 -2.68 13.03
CA PHE A 50 2.82 -2.58 12.44
C PHE A 50 1.77 -3.18 13.38
N LYS A 51 0.79 -2.37 13.79
CA LYS A 51 -0.24 -2.77 14.77
C LYS A 51 -1.63 -2.52 14.23
N VAL A 52 -2.52 -3.50 14.37
CA VAL A 52 -3.92 -3.42 13.91
C VAL A 52 -4.85 -3.39 15.11
N PHE A 53 -5.81 -2.48 15.08
CA PHE A 53 -6.83 -2.32 16.10
C PHE A 53 -8.22 -2.37 15.48
N CYS A 54 -9.19 -2.92 16.21
CA CYS A 54 -10.60 -2.80 15.86
C CYS A 54 -11.33 -1.90 16.88
N PRO A 55 -12.21 -0.99 16.43
CA PRO A 55 -13.09 -0.24 17.32
C PRO A 55 -13.92 -1.15 18.21
N PHE A 56 -13.74 -0.98 19.53
CA PHE A 56 -14.35 -1.77 20.59
C PHE A 56 -14.08 -3.28 20.48
N GLY A 57 -13.05 -3.68 19.74
CA GLY A 57 -12.65 -5.09 19.56
C GLY A 57 -13.51 -5.88 18.59
N ASP A 58 -14.40 -5.24 17.83
CA ASP A 58 -15.26 -5.90 16.84
C ASP A 58 -14.79 -5.55 15.42
N VAL A 59 -14.44 -6.58 14.65
CA VAL A 59 -13.97 -6.48 13.27
C VAL A 59 -14.99 -5.83 12.34
N ASN A 60 -16.28 -5.91 12.66
CA ASN A 60 -17.36 -5.31 11.88
C ASN A 60 -17.44 -3.79 12.03
N ASN A 61 -16.72 -3.22 13.00
CA ASN A 61 -16.61 -1.77 13.17
C ASN A 61 -15.44 -1.16 12.40
N GLY A 62 -14.69 -1.99 11.67
CA GLY A 62 -13.55 -1.55 10.87
C GLY A 62 -12.20 -1.79 11.53
N ILE A 63 -11.16 -1.28 10.90
CA ILE A 63 -9.79 -1.32 11.39
C ILE A 63 -9.17 0.07 11.47
N VAL A 64 -8.29 0.22 12.44
CA VAL A 64 -7.32 1.30 12.54
C VAL A 64 -5.95 0.64 12.69
N ALA A 65 -5.05 0.81 11.73
CA ALA A 65 -3.69 0.27 11.84
C ALA A 65 -2.64 1.37 11.87
N LEU A 66 -1.70 1.26 12.81
CA LEU A 66 -0.56 2.16 12.92
C LEU A 66 0.58 1.59 12.06
N ASN A 67 0.94 2.30 10.99
CA ASN A 67 2.01 1.95 10.06
C ASN A 67 3.13 3.00 10.13
N VAL A 68 3.97 2.92 11.16
CA VAL A 68 4.99 3.94 11.41
C VAL A 68 6.30 3.55 10.71
N LYS A 69 6.67 4.31 9.67
CA LYS A 69 7.82 4.03 8.81
C LYS A 69 8.89 5.10 9.00
N SER A 70 9.75 4.94 10.01
CA SER A 70 10.74 5.94 10.41
C SER A 70 10.06 7.28 10.78
N THR A 71 10.26 8.35 9.99
CA THR A 71 9.63 9.66 10.23
C THR A 71 8.20 9.75 9.68
N TYR A 72 7.76 8.74 8.93
CA TYR A 72 6.46 8.74 8.27
C TYR A 72 5.40 8.06 9.14
N TYR A 73 4.34 8.80 9.48
CA TYR A 73 3.30 8.33 10.40
C TYR A 73 1.99 8.09 9.62
N GLU A 74 1.79 6.85 9.18
CA GLU A 74 0.55 6.44 8.53
C GLU A 74 -0.42 5.81 9.52
N VAL A 75 -1.69 6.16 9.39
CA VAL A 75 -2.80 5.53 10.09
C VAL A 75 -3.78 4.99 9.05
N ILE A 76 -3.79 3.68 8.84
CA ILE A 76 -4.71 3.02 7.91
C ILE A 76 -6.07 2.91 8.60
N ILE A 77 -7.10 3.49 8.01
CA ILE A 77 -8.46 3.48 8.56
C ILE A 77 -9.39 2.91 7.50
N GLN A 78 -10.14 1.86 7.83
CA GLN A 78 -11.01 1.15 6.88
C GLN A 78 -12.23 0.54 7.59
N SER A 79 -13.31 0.28 6.85
CA SER A 79 -14.54 -0.32 7.37
C SER A 79 -15.10 -1.32 6.35
N PRO A 80 -15.64 -2.48 6.76
CA PRO A 80 -16.27 -3.43 5.85
C PRO A 80 -17.71 -3.02 5.47
N LYS A 81 -18.18 -1.86 5.95
CA LYS A 81 -19.54 -1.34 5.72
C LYS A 81 -19.52 0.20 5.67
N ASP A 82 -20.53 0.77 5.02
CA ASP A 82 -20.64 2.22 4.81
C ASP A 82 -20.87 2.99 6.11
N ASP A 83 -21.56 2.39 7.09
CA ASP A 83 -21.79 3.01 8.39
C ASP A 83 -20.48 3.05 9.21
N THR A 84 -19.97 4.26 9.38
CA THR A 84 -18.74 4.57 10.12
C THR A 84 -19.00 5.14 11.51
N THR A 85 -20.25 5.12 12.01
CA THR A 85 -20.62 5.78 13.27
C THR A 85 -19.76 5.32 14.46
N VAL A 86 -19.65 3.99 14.63
CA VAL A 86 -18.85 3.37 15.71
C VAL A 86 -17.35 3.60 15.52
N LEU A 87 -16.88 3.56 14.26
CA LEU A 87 -15.48 3.87 13.92
C LEU A 87 -15.13 5.32 14.28
N CYS A 88 -15.97 6.29 13.90
CA CYS A 88 -15.75 7.68 14.25
C CYS A 88 -15.78 7.90 15.76
N GLU A 89 -16.69 7.23 16.49
CA GLU A 89 -16.70 7.29 17.95
C GLU A 89 -15.38 6.82 18.57
N ALA A 90 -14.84 5.69 18.12
CA ALA A 90 -13.55 5.20 18.60
C ALA A 90 -12.39 6.15 18.26
N LEU A 91 -12.36 6.71 17.05
CA LEU A 91 -11.35 7.67 16.62
C LEU A 91 -11.39 8.99 17.43
N ARG A 92 -12.58 9.43 17.87
CA ARG A 92 -12.70 10.60 18.76
C ARG A 92 -12.01 10.36 20.09
N GLN A 93 -12.28 9.20 20.69
CA GLN A 93 -11.93 8.89 22.08
C GLN A 93 -10.52 8.28 22.23
N THR A 94 -9.96 7.69 21.19
CA THR A 94 -8.67 7.00 21.27
C THR A 94 -7.51 7.95 21.59
N LYS A 95 -6.60 7.45 22.41
CA LYS A 95 -5.31 8.06 22.76
C LYS A 95 -4.13 7.33 22.12
N LEU A 96 -4.38 6.28 21.33
CA LEU A 96 -3.33 5.50 20.66
C LEU A 96 -2.79 6.20 19.40
N ILE A 97 -3.59 7.04 18.76
CA ILE A 97 -3.16 7.88 17.65
C ILE A 97 -2.57 9.17 18.22
N ASP A 98 -1.32 9.45 17.88
CA ASP A 98 -0.70 10.73 18.21
C ASP A 98 -1.11 11.79 17.18
N TRP A 99 -2.26 12.42 17.47
CA TRP A 99 -2.85 13.49 16.65
C TRP A 99 -1.98 14.76 16.55
N THR A 100 -0.86 14.84 17.29
CA THR A 100 0.07 15.98 17.21
C THR A 100 1.08 15.85 16.06
N LYS A 101 1.21 14.65 15.49
CA LYS A 101 2.10 14.38 14.35
C LYS A 101 1.42 14.71 13.02
N ASN A 102 2.25 14.81 11.99
CA ASN A 102 1.80 14.81 10.60
C ASN A 102 1.33 13.39 10.27
N ILE A 103 0.04 13.21 10.03
CA ILE A 103 -0.57 11.91 9.74
C ILE A 103 -0.93 11.84 8.27
N GLU A 104 -0.65 10.70 7.65
CA GLU A 104 -1.28 10.29 6.40
C GLU A 104 -2.29 9.17 6.67
N VAL A 105 -3.49 9.30 6.13
CA VAL A 105 -4.46 8.21 6.01
C VAL A 105 -4.45 7.74 4.56
N PRO A 106 -3.79 6.59 4.26
CA PRO A 106 -3.58 6.13 2.91
C PRO A 106 -4.78 5.31 2.39
N PHE A 107 -4.97 5.33 1.06
CA PHE A 107 -5.93 4.50 0.31
C PHE A 107 -7.34 4.40 0.95
N ALA A 108 -7.83 5.48 1.56
CA ALA A 108 -9.12 5.52 2.20
C ALA A 108 -10.27 5.70 1.17
N PRO A 109 -11.30 4.86 1.19
CA PRO A 109 -12.51 5.07 0.39
C PRO A 109 -13.29 6.30 0.88
N GLN A 110 -14.17 6.82 0.02
CA GLN A 110 -14.88 8.08 0.27
C GLN A 110 -15.63 8.14 1.61
N HIS A 111 -16.31 7.05 2.01
CA HIS A 111 -17.04 6.99 3.28
C HIS A 111 -16.10 7.09 4.50
N ILE A 112 -14.88 6.53 4.40
CA ILE A 112 -13.84 6.69 5.43
C ILE A 112 -13.34 8.12 5.45
N ILE A 113 -13.06 8.72 4.30
CA ILE A 113 -12.63 10.12 4.25
C ILE A 113 -13.66 11.04 4.90
N ALA A 114 -14.95 10.78 4.67
CA ALA A 114 -16.01 11.54 5.33
C ALA A 114 -15.94 11.40 6.87
N CYS A 115 -15.63 10.22 7.40
CA CYS A 115 -15.37 10.03 8.83
C CYS A 115 -14.11 10.79 9.28
N VAL A 116 -12.99 10.63 8.58
CA VAL A 116 -11.71 11.28 8.89
C VAL A 116 -11.84 12.81 8.90
N LYS A 117 -12.53 13.40 7.92
CA LYS A 117 -12.79 14.85 7.88
C LYS A 117 -13.57 15.34 9.11
N LYS A 118 -14.53 14.57 9.61
CA LYS A 118 -15.25 14.89 10.87
C LYS A 118 -14.27 14.90 12.05
N ILE A 119 -13.43 13.88 12.17
CA ILE A 119 -12.43 13.78 13.26
C ILE A 119 -11.41 14.93 13.19
N ILE A 120 -10.91 15.25 12.00
CA ILE A 120 -10.00 16.38 11.77
C ILE A 120 -10.64 17.68 12.25
N ASN A 121 -11.89 17.94 11.86
CA ASN A 121 -12.61 19.16 12.28
C ASN A 121 -12.83 19.20 13.80
N GLU A 122 -13.32 18.10 14.40
CA GLU A 122 -13.59 18.02 15.84
C GLU A 122 -12.32 18.16 16.69
N LYS A 123 -11.16 17.70 16.18
CA LYS A 123 -9.85 17.81 16.84
C LYS A 123 -9.09 19.10 16.50
N ASN A 124 -9.69 20.00 15.72
CA ASN A 124 -9.07 21.25 15.28
C ASN A 124 -7.71 20.98 14.60
N LEU A 125 -7.71 20.07 13.61
CA LEU A 125 -6.56 19.73 12.77
C LEU A 125 -6.70 20.36 11.38
N LYS A 126 -5.60 20.50 10.67
CA LYS A 126 -5.54 21.10 9.33
C LYS A 126 -5.30 20.02 8.28
N ILE A 127 -6.15 19.98 7.26
CA ILE A 127 -5.89 19.17 6.06
C ILE A 127 -4.83 19.88 5.23
N ASP A 128 -3.75 19.17 4.90
CA ASP A 128 -2.68 19.71 4.05
C ASP A 128 -2.88 19.33 2.59
N HIS A 129 -3.18 18.05 2.33
CA HIS A 129 -3.42 17.56 0.98
C HIS A 129 -4.39 16.37 0.97
N ILE A 130 -5.16 16.25 -0.12
CA ILE A 130 -5.92 15.04 -0.45
C ILE A 130 -5.60 14.65 -1.87
N THR A 131 -5.00 13.47 -2.05
CA THR A 131 -4.69 12.91 -3.38
C THR A 131 -5.68 11.80 -3.70
N MET A 132 -6.45 11.96 -4.78
CA MET A 132 -7.26 10.87 -5.31
C MET A 132 -6.42 9.94 -6.19
N THR A 133 -6.63 8.64 -6.05
CA THR A 133 -5.98 7.61 -6.87
C THR A 133 -7.00 6.57 -7.34
N GLU A 134 -6.87 6.13 -8.58
CA GLU A 134 -7.63 5.00 -9.11
C GLU A 134 -6.92 3.69 -8.76
N THR A 135 -7.67 2.69 -8.29
CA THR A 135 -7.16 1.34 -8.05
C THR A 135 -7.35 0.50 -9.31
N PHE A 136 -6.24 0.08 -9.91
CA PHE A 136 -6.22 -0.82 -11.05
C PHE A 136 -6.01 -2.26 -10.57
N LEU A 137 -6.92 -3.16 -10.90
CA LEU A 137 -6.89 -4.58 -10.54
C LEU A 137 -6.83 -5.44 -11.80
N LEU A 138 -5.89 -6.37 -11.83
CA LEU A 138 -5.87 -7.47 -12.80
C LEU A 138 -6.69 -8.64 -12.24
N ASP A 139 -7.58 -9.19 -13.07
CA ASP A 139 -8.44 -10.31 -12.69
C ASP A 139 -7.58 -11.53 -12.34
N THR A 140 -7.87 -12.17 -11.20
CA THR A 140 -7.13 -13.36 -10.73
C THR A 140 -7.30 -14.56 -11.65
N LYS A 141 -8.32 -14.54 -12.53
CA LYS A 141 -8.56 -15.55 -13.57
C LYS A 141 -7.87 -15.23 -14.90
N SER A 142 -7.11 -14.13 -14.99
CA SER A 142 -6.38 -13.79 -16.20
C SER A 142 -5.36 -14.87 -16.53
N SER A 143 -5.24 -15.23 -17.81
CA SER A 143 -4.12 -16.06 -18.26
C SER A 143 -2.80 -15.33 -17.98
N PRO A 144 -1.74 -16.06 -17.58
CA PRO A 144 -0.42 -15.46 -17.46
C PRO A 144 -0.01 -14.75 -18.75
N PHE A 145 0.69 -13.63 -18.62
CA PHE A 145 1.26 -12.95 -19.77
C PHE A 145 2.33 -13.83 -20.42
N ASP A 146 2.33 -13.90 -21.74
CA ASP A 146 3.46 -14.45 -22.49
C ASP A 146 4.65 -13.50 -22.40
N VAL A 147 5.71 -13.95 -21.73
CA VAL A 147 6.90 -13.16 -21.42
C VAL A 147 8.16 -13.98 -21.65
N SER A 148 9.15 -13.35 -22.29
CA SER A 148 10.51 -13.84 -22.38
C SER A 148 11.47 -12.72 -22.04
N LEU A 149 12.58 -13.08 -21.40
CA LEU A 149 13.64 -12.15 -21.08
C LEU A 149 14.48 -11.88 -22.35
N PRO A 150 14.85 -10.62 -22.62
CA PRO A 150 15.85 -10.30 -23.65
C PRO A 150 17.16 -11.09 -23.45
N PRO A 151 17.97 -11.29 -24.50
CA PRO A 151 19.31 -11.87 -24.35
C PRO A 151 20.14 -11.11 -23.31
N ALA A 152 20.95 -11.85 -22.55
CA ALA A 152 21.80 -11.31 -21.48
C ALA A 152 21.04 -10.46 -20.44
N SER A 153 19.81 -10.85 -20.11
CA SER A 153 19.04 -10.22 -19.04
C SER A 153 18.59 -11.20 -17.97
N SER A 154 18.44 -10.72 -16.74
CA SER A 154 17.90 -11.44 -15.59
C SER A 154 16.79 -10.63 -14.92
N PHE A 155 15.85 -11.32 -14.28
CA PHE A 155 14.84 -10.70 -13.42
C PHE A 155 14.90 -11.36 -12.05
N GLU A 156 15.34 -10.60 -11.05
CA GLU A 156 15.68 -11.14 -9.73
C GLU A 156 15.39 -10.15 -8.60
N VAL A 157 15.50 -10.64 -7.36
CA VAL A 157 15.32 -9.80 -6.17
C VAL A 157 16.45 -8.78 -6.10
N LEU A 158 16.10 -7.53 -5.82
CA LEU A 158 17.08 -6.45 -5.67
C LEU A 158 18.00 -6.70 -4.47
N SER A 159 19.23 -6.22 -4.55
CA SER A 159 20.17 -6.12 -3.42
C SER A 159 20.11 -4.73 -2.79
N LEU A 160 20.60 -4.59 -1.56
CA LEU A 160 20.62 -3.31 -0.83
C LEU A 160 21.55 -2.26 -1.45
N GLU A 161 22.43 -2.63 -2.39
CA GLU A 161 23.30 -1.68 -3.07
C GLU A 161 22.50 -0.67 -3.93
N TYR A 162 21.29 -1.04 -4.36
CA TYR A 162 20.40 -0.19 -5.14
C TYR A 162 19.50 0.72 -4.31
N THR A 163 19.48 0.60 -2.97
CA THR A 163 18.60 1.37 -2.09
C THR A 163 18.69 2.87 -2.37
N LYS A 164 19.90 3.43 -2.39
CA LYS A 164 20.11 4.86 -2.61
C LYS A 164 19.67 5.33 -3.99
N LEU A 165 19.92 4.52 -5.03
CA LEU A 165 19.49 4.84 -6.40
C LEU A 165 17.96 4.87 -6.50
N ILE A 166 17.30 3.86 -5.95
CA ILE A 166 15.84 3.71 -5.99
C ILE A 166 15.17 4.84 -5.21
N ASP A 167 15.66 5.12 -4.00
CA ASP A 167 15.17 6.24 -3.18
C ASP A 167 15.36 7.58 -3.91
N ALA A 168 16.52 7.80 -4.53
CA ALA A 168 16.81 9.03 -5.26
C ALA A 168 15.87 9.27 -6.45
N LYS A 169 15.34 8.20 -7.07
CA LYS A 169 14.40 8.26 -8.19
C LYS A 169 12.93 8.27 -7.78
N TRP A 170 12.61 8.08 -6.50
CA TRP A 170 11.24 8.08 -6.00
C TRP A 170 10.73 9.52 -5.76
N PRO A 171 9.72 10.01 -6.50
CA PRO A 171 9.24 11.39 -6.35
C PRO A 171 8.61 11.70 -4.98
N HIS A 172 8.16 10.67 -4.26
CA HIS A 172 7.51 10.77 -2.95
C HIS A 172 8.43 10.33 -1.80
N ARG A 173 9.75 10.32 -2.02
CA ARG A 173 10.73 10.04 -0.96
C ARG A 173 10.56 11.02 0.21
N TYR A 174 10.95 10.58 1.40
CA TYR A 174 10.82 11.35 2.63
C TYR A 174 12.05 11.12 3.53
N PRO A 175 12.29 11.94 4.57
CA PRO A 175 13.41 11.72 5.48
C PRO A 175 13.39 10.30 6.09
N GLY A 176 14.35 9.46 5.69
CA GLY A 176 14.43 8.07 6.12
C GLY A 176 13.69 7.06 5.24
N SER A 177 13.27 7.41 4.02
CA SER A 177 12.67 6.46 3.07
C SER A 177 13.63 5.37 2.57
N GLU A 178 14.95 5.57 2.66
CA GLU A 178 15.93 4.49 2.40
C GLU A 178 15.66 3.25 3.27
N TRP A 179 15.28 3.44 4.54
CA TRP A 179 14.92 2.34 5.44
C TRP A 179 13.72 1.54 4.91
N TYR A 180 12.74 2.22 4.30
CA TYR A 180 11.55 1.58 3.75
C TYR A 180 11.88 0.77 2.49
N ILE A 181 12.75 1.29 1.62
CA ILE A 181 13.25 0.53 0.46
C ILE A 181 14.04 -0.71 0.94
N ASP A 182 14.91 -0.54 1.94
CA ASP A 182 15.64 -1.62 2.60
C ASP A 182 14.72 -2.70 3.16
N LEU A 183 13.64 -2.30 3.84
CA LEU A 183 12.63 -3.22 4.39
C LEU A 183 12.03 -4.09 3.28
N LEU A 184 11.58 -3.48 2.18
CA LEU A 184 10.99 -4.22 1.06
C LEU A 184 12.00 -5.14 0.38
N ILE A 185 13.25 -4.70 0.21
CA ILE A 185 14.33 -5.53 -0.35
C ILE A 185 14.61 -6.74 0.55
N LYS A 186 14.79 -6.53 1.86
CA LYS A 186 15.05 -7.61 2.84
C LYS A 186 13.88 -8.59 2.90
N ALA A 187 12.65 -8.11 2.73
CA ALA A 187 11.45 -8.94 2.63
C ALA A 187 11.31 -9.65 1.27
N LYS A 188 12.23 -9.47 0.31
CA LYS A 188 12.15 -10.00 -1.05
C LYS A 188 10.92 -9.51 -1.84
N LEU A 189 10.55 -8.25 -1.63
CA LEU A 189 9.42 -7.59 -2.29
C LEU A 189 9.85 -6.59 -3.38
N GLY A 190 11.15 -6.38 -3.58
CA GLY A 190 11.70 -5.54 -4.65
C GLY A 190 12.40 -6.38 -5.72
N TYR A 191 12.05 -6.17 -6.99
CA TYR A 191 12.57 -6.93 -8.13
C TYR A 191 13.17 -6.01 -9.20
N GLY A 192 14.33 -6.39 -9.71
CA GLY A 192 15.07 -5.67 -10.75
C GLY A 192 15.17 -6.49 -12.03
N LEU A 193 15.06 -5.81 -13.17
CA LEU A 193 15.48 -6.32 -14.47
C LEU A 193 16.90 -5.81 -14.73
N PHE A 194 17.83 -6.74 -14.90
CA PHE A 194 19.21 -6.45 -15.25
C PHE A 194 19.45 -6.78 -16.71
N VAL A 195 20.16 -5.92 -17.43
CA VAL A 195 20.50 -6.11 -18.84
C VAL A 195 22.00 -5.88 -18.98
N ASN A 196 22.73 -6.88 -19.48
CA ASN A 196 24.20 -6.88 -19.53
C ASN A 196 24.86 -6.65 -18.16
N GLY A 197 24.23 -7.13 -17.08
CA GLY A 197 24.72 -6.95 -15.71
C GLY A 197 24.35 -5.61 -15.05
N GLU A 198 23.65 -4.72 -15.74
CA GLU A 198 23.25 -3.41 -15.21
C GLU A 198 21.75 -3.34 -14.92
N LEU A 199 21.36 -2.73 -13.79
CA LEU A 199 19.95 -2.54 -13.44
C LEU A 199 19.28 -1.60 -14.45
N ALA A 200 18.28 -2.09 -15.18
CA ALA A 200 17.58 -1.33 -16.22
C ALA A 200 16.20 -0.80 -15.77
N ALA A 201 15.46 -1.62 -15.02
CA ALA A 201 14.13 -1.31 -14.53
C ALA A 201 13.85 -2.06 -13.23
N TRP A 202 12.88 -1.60 -12.44
CA TRP A 202 12.47 -2.30 -11.23
C TRP A 202 10.98 -2.11 -10.93
N VAL A 203 10.46 -2.96 -10.07
CA VAL A 203 9.10 -2.90 -9.52
C VAL A 203 9.12 -3.46 -8.10
N PHE A 204 8.27 -2.91 -7.24
CA PHE A 204 8.10 -3.38 -5.87
C PHE A 204 6.66 -3.85 -5.65
N ILE A 205 6.52 -4.85 -4.79
CA ILE A 205 5.28 -5.10 -4.05
C ILE A 205 5.42 -4.28 -2.76
N LYS A 206 4.59 -3.25 -2.60
CA LYS A 206 4.62 -2.40 -1.41
C LYS A 206 4.14 -3.17 -0.18
N GLU A 207 4.35 -2.60 1.00
CA GLU A 207 3.95 -3.16 2.29
C GLU A 207 2.42 -3.35 2.43
N MET A 208 1.62 -2.65 1.60
CA MET A 208 0.18 -2.86 1.46
C MET A 208 -0.23 -3.85 0.36
N GLY A 209 0.74 -4.55 -0.25
CA GLY A 209 0.56 -5.55 -1.30
C GLY A 209 0.35 -4.99 -2.71
N ALA A 210 0.15 -3.67 -2.85
CA ALA A 210 0.02 -3.02 -4.15
C ALA A 210 1.36 -3.01 -4.90
N LEU A 211 1.34 -3.25 -6.20
CA LEU A 211 2.46 -2.98 -7.10
C LEU A 211 2.75 -1.47 -7.12
N GLY A 212 4.03 -1.12 -6.98
CA GLY A 212 4.46 0.27 -6.85
C GLY A 212 5.94 0.43 -7.15
N HIS A 213 6.41 1.68 -7.05
CA HIS A 213 7.79 2.07 -7.35
C HIS A 213 8.30 1.58 -8.72
N LEU A 214 7.40 1.35 -9.68
CA LEU A 214 7.75 0.95 -11.03
C LEU A 214 8.57 2.06 -11.69
N TYR A 215 9.78 1.72 -12.13
CA TYR A 215 10.65 2.67 -12.81
C TYR A 215 11.50 1.99 -13.87
N THR A 216 11.88 2.76 -14.89
CA THR A 216 12.88 2.37 -15.88
C THR A 216 13.90 3.49 -15.97
N LEU A 217 15.18 3.16 -15.77
CA LEU A 217 16.28 4.10 -15.91
C LEU A 217 16.23 4.77 -17.28
N GLU A 218 16.60 6.04 -17.31
CA GLU A 218 16.45 6.94 -18.45
C GLU A 218 17.00 6.32 -19.73
N ASP A 219 18.21 5.76 -19.68
CA ASP A 219 18.92 5.15 -20.82
C ASP A 219 18.33 3.79 -21.26
N HIS A 220 17.40 3.25 -20.48
CA HIS A 220 16.68 2.01 -20.75
C HIS A 220 15.20 2.22 -21.12
N ARG A 221 14.74 3.47 -21.21
CA ARG A 221 13.34 3.79 -21.59
C ARG A 221 13.05 3.45 -23.05
N ARG A 222 11.76 3.31 -23.36
CA ARG A 222 11.23 3.00 -24.70
C ARG A 222 11.66 1.64 -25.27
N LYS A 223 12.27 0.77 -24.44
CA LYS A 223 12.64 -0.62 -24.78
C LYS A 223 11.63 -1.66 -24.30
N GLY A 224 10.50 -1.23 -23.73
CA GLY A 224 9.44 -2.12 -23.20
C GLY A 224 9.70 -2.68 -21.78
N TYR A 225 10.79 -2.29 -21.11
CA TYR A 225 11.18 -2.90 -19.84
C TYR A 225 10.23 -2.64 -18.67
N GLY A 226 9.63 -1.44 -18.56
CA GLY A 226 8.60 -1.18 -17.56
C GLY A 226 7.37 -2.08 -17.72
N GLU A 227 6.99 -2.41 -18.96
CA GLU A 227 5.93 -3.37 -19.25
C GLU A 227 6.37 -4.80 -18.91
N LEU A 228 7.60 -5.18 -19.28
CA LEU A 228 8.15 -6.50 -19.03
C LEU A 228 8.18 -6.82 -17.53
N VAL A 229 8.73 -5.94 -16.70
CA VAL A 229 8.80 -6.18 -15.24
C VAL A 229 7.42 -6.25 -14.60
N LEU A 230 6.48 -5.43 -15.08
CA LEU A 230 5.11 -5.45 -14.60
C LEU A 230 4.40 -6.76 -14.96
N LYS A 231 4.60 -7.30 -16.16
CA LYS A 231 4.08 -8.63 -16.55
C LYS A 231 4.71 -9.75 -15.72
N LEU A 232 6.03 -9.74 -15.56
CA LEU A 232 6.77 -10.76 -14.80
C LEU A 232 6.29 -10.84 -13.35
N ILE A 233 6.21 -9.70 -12.65
CA ILE A 233 5.73 -9.69 -11.26
C ILE A 233 4.24 -10.03 -11.15
N SER A 234 3.43 -9.65 -12.15
CA SER A 234 2.01 -10.02 -12.19
C SER A 234 1.83 -11.54 -12.32
N ASN A 235 2.59 -12.19 -13.22
CA ASN A 235 2.56 -13.64 -13.37
C ASN A 235 2.94 -14.35 -12.06
N TRP A 236 4.00 -13.88 -11.39
CA TRP A 236 4.44 -14.44 -10.10
C TRP A 236 3.38 -14.30 -9.00
N LEU A 237 2.69 -13.16 -8.93
CA LEU A 237 1.61 -12.95 -7.97
C LEU A 237 0.37 -13.82 -8.29
N LEU A 238 -0.01 -13.91 -9.56
CA LEU A 238 -1.12 -14.77 -10.01
C LEU A 238 -0.87 -16.25 -9.69
N GLU A 239 0.34 -16.74 -9.95
CA GLU A 239 0.76 -18.11 -9.60
C GLU A 239 0.62 -18.39 -8.09
N LYS A 240 0.80 -17.36 -7.26
CA LYS A 240 0.67 -17.45 -5.79
C LYS A 240 -0.74 -17.18 -5.27
N ASN A 241 -1.73 -17.06 -6.15
CA ASN A 241 -3.11 -16.68 -5.80
C ASN A 241 -3.18 -15.37 -5.00
N LYS A 242 -2.31 -14.40 -5.34
CA LYS A 242 -2.31 -13.06 -4.76
C LYS A 242 -3.02 -12.07 -5.67
N TYR A 243 -3.64 -11.06 -5.08
CA TYR A 243 -4.20 -9.95 -5.85
C TYR A 243 -3.09 -9.16 -6.55
N VAL A 244 -3.35 -8.78 -7.79
CA VAL A 244 -2.42 -7.99 -8.60
C VAL A 244 -3.06 -6.63 -8.87
N PHE A 245 -2.63 -5.63 -8.11
CA PHE A 245 -3.22 -4.30 -8.20
C PHE A 245 -2.21 -3.19 -8.01
N ALA A 246 -2.53 -2.00 -8.48
CA ALA A 246 -1.72 -0.80 -8.33
C ALA A 246 -2.59 0.44 -8.17
N PHE A 247 -2.05 1.47 -7.51
CA PHE A 247 -2.69 2.78 -7.45
C PHE A 247 -2.13 3.68 -8.54
N CYS A 248 -3.02 4.36 -9.27
CA CYS A 248 -2.65 5.36 -10.25
C CYS A 248 -3.12 6.73 -9.75
N VAL A 249 -2.18 7.62 -9.46
CA VAL A 249 -2.48 9.03 -9.20
C VAL A 249 -2.98 9.72 -10.46
N ASP A 250 -3.91 10.65 -10.29
CA ASP A 250 -4.36 11.49 -11.40
C ASP A 250 -3.18 12.21 -12.07
N GLY A 251 -3.24 12.36 -13.39
CA GLY A 251 -2.17 12.92 -14.20
C GLY A 251 -1.04 11.95 -14.57
N ASN A 252 -0.89 10.76 -13.95
CA ASN A 252 0.12 9.77 -14.35
C ASN A 252 -0.33 8.95 -15.57
N LYS A 253 -0.39 9.62 -16.74
CA LYS A 253 -0.83 9.03 -18.01
C LYS A 253 -0.01 7.80 -18.43
N ASN A 254 1.27 7.75 -18.08
CA ASN A 254 2.13 6.63 -18.45
C ASN A 254 1.73 5.35 -17.70
N ALA A 255 1.56 5.42 -16.39
CA ALA A 255 1.10 4.28 -15.59
C ALA A 255 -0.32 3.88 -15.99
N TYR A 256 -1.23 4.85 -16.10
CA TYR A 256 -2.62 4.62 -16.54
C TYR A 256 -2.68 3.83 -17.86
N ASN A 257 -1.99 4.31 -18.90
CA ASN A 257 -1.99 3.67 -20.21
C ASN A 257 -1.36 2.28 -20.16
N LEU A 258 -0.31 2.09 -19.35
CA LEU A 258 0.32 0.78 -19.17
C LEU A 258 -0.65 -0.22 -18.51
N TYR A 259 -1.33 0.18 -17.43
CA TYR A 259 -2.32 -0.68 -16.76
C TYR A 259 -3.45 -1.07 -17.70
N LYS A 260 -4.01 -0.10 -18.45
CA LYS A 260 -5.04 -0.37 -19.47
C LYS A 260 -4.55 -1.31 -20.57
N LYS A 261 -3.33 -1.11 -21.07
CA LYS A 261 -2.71 -1.99 -22.08
C LYS A 261 -2.60 -3.44 -21.60
N LEU A 262 -2.30 -3.63 -20.31
CA LEU A 262 -2.14 -4.95 -19.70
C LEU A 262 -3.45 -5.57 -19.18
N GLY A 263 -4.60 -4.96 -19.46
CA GLY A 263 -5.90 -5.53 -19.10
C GLY A 263 -6.32 -5.30 -17.64
N PHE A 264 -5.58 -4.48 -16.88
CA PHE A 264 -6.03 -4.05 -15.56
C PHE A 264 -7.29 -3.19 -15.70
N LYS A 265 -8.25 -3.39 -14.79
CA LYS A 265 -9.49 -2.62 -14.73
C LYS A 265 -9.44 -1.65 -13.56
N SER A 266 -9.87 -0.42 -13.78
CA SER A 266 -10.13 0.52 -12.68
C SER A 266 -11.36 0.01 -11.92
N VAL A 267 -11.23 -0.21 -10.61
CA VAL A 267 -12.27 -0.84 -9.79
C VAL A 267 -12.81 0.07 -8.69
N VAL A 268 -11.94 0.87 -8.05
CA VAL A 268 -12.30 1.74 -6.93
C VAL A 268 -11.38 2.96 -6.90
N ASN A 269 -11.95 4.12 -6.55
CA ASN A 269 -11.18 5.31 -6.22
C ASN A 269 -10.94 5.36 -4.71
N VAL A 270 -9.70 5.66 -4.34
CA VAL A 270 -9.29 5.86 -2.95
C VAL A 270 -8.48 7.14 -2.81
N GLU A 271 -8.48 7.70 -1.61
CA GLU A 271 -7.82 8.95 -1.31
C GLU A 271 -6.68 8.75 -0.31
N TRP A 272 -5.65 9.58 -0.45
CA TRP A 272 -4.54 9.73 0.48
C TRP A 272 -4.70 11.09 1.13
N CYS A 273 -5.06 11.12 2.42
CA CYS A 273 -5.36 12.34 3.15
C CYS A 273 -4.24 12.63 4.15
N THR A 274 -3.53 13.74 3.95
CA THR A 274 -2.52 14.22 4.89
C THR A 274 -3.05 15.39 5.70
N PHE A 275 -2.76 15.38 7.00
CA PHE A 275 -3.17 16.43 7.91
C PHE A 275 -2.19 16.59 9.07
N THR A 276 -2.18 17.79 9.62
CA THR A 276 -1.31 18.23 10.71
C THR A 276 -2.10 18.89 11.82
N LYS A 277 -1.46 19.09 12.98
CA LYS A 277 -1.99 19.95 14.03
C LYS A 277 -2.05 21.40 13.53
N LEU A 278 -3.11 22.13 13.88
CA LEU A 278 -3.12 23.58 13.69
C LEU A 278 -2.04 24.21 14.58
N ASP A 279 -1.23 25.09 13.98
CA ASP A 279 -0.26 25.93 14.68
C ASP A 279 -0.94 26.83 15.73
#